data_AF-A0A5E9A7J9-F1
#
_entry.id   AF-A0A5E9A7J9-F1
#
_cell.length_a   1.000
_cell.length_b   1.000
_cell.length_c   1.000
_cell.angle_alpha   90.00
_cell.angle_beta   90.00
_cell.angle_gamma   90.00
#
_symmetry.space_group_name_H-M   'P 1'
#
loop_
_entity.id
_entity.type
_entity.pdbx_description
1 polymer ?
#
loop_
_entity_poly.entity_id
_entity_poly.type
_entity_poly.pdbx_seq_one_letter_code
_entity_poly.pdbx_strand_id
1 'polypeptide(L)'
;VATGARSILERIDTLPLTDRAATAAAIGDTLGTSMGGSSGVLLSIFFTAASQSLGVGAPLGNALLAGLDRMTFYGGAKVGDRTMVDA
;
A
#
# COMPACT_ATOMS: atom_id res chain seq x y z
N VAL A 1 10.86 7.02 -0.21
CA VAL A 1 10.48 6.03 -1.26
C VAL A 1 11.57 4.96 -1.45
N ALA A 2 12.82 5.31 -1.77
CA ALA A 2 13.89 4.32 -1.98
C ALA A 2 14.13 3.38 -0.78
N THR A 3 14.07 3.89 0.45
CA THR A 3 14.21 3.07 1.67
C THR A 3 13.12 2.01 1.77
N GLY A 4 11.84 2.36 1.64
CA GLY A 4 10.75 1.39 1.73
C GLY A 4 10.81 0.32 0.64
N ALA A 5 11.14 0.70 -0.59
CA ALA A 5 11.33 -0.25 -1.68
C ALA A 5 12.47 -1.25 -1.39
N ARG A 6 13.61 -0.76 -0.85
CA ARG A 6 14.71 -1.64 -0.43
C ARG A 6 14.31 -2.56 0.71
N SER A 7 13.60 -2.05 1.72
CA SER A 7 13.14 -2.87 2.85
C SER A 7 12.16 -3.98 2.42
N ILE A 8 11.34 -3.75 1.39
CA ILE A 8 10.52 -4.81 0.78
C ILE A 8 11.42 -5.82 0.05
N LEU A 9 12.35 -5.34 -0.76
CA LEU A 9 13.24 -6.20 -1.55
C LEU A 9 14.12 -7.10 -0.67
N GLU A 10 14.67 -6.56 0.42
CA GLU A 10 15.45 -7.32 1.41
C GLU A 10 14.66 -8.46 2.06
N ARG A 11 13.32 -8.39 2.01
CA ARG A 11 12.41 -9.36 2.62
C ARG A 11 11.72 -10.26 1.61
N ILE A 12 12.06 -10.15 0.32
CA ILE A 12 11.33 -10.81 -0.78
C ILE A 12 11.17 -12.32 -0.59
N ASP A 13 12.19 -12.98 -0.06
CA ASP A 13 12.21 -14.44 0.20
C ASP A 13 11.29 -14.85 1.36
N THR A 14 10.85 -13.90 2.18
CA THR A 14 9.96 -14.13 3.34
C THR A 14 8.52 -13.69 3.07
N LEU A 15 8.27 -13.03 1.94
CA LEU A 15 6.93 -12.58 1.59
C LEU A 15 6.04 -13.77 1.20
N PRO A 16 4.75 -13.76 1.56
CA PRO A 16 3.81 -14.82 1.20
C PRO A 16 3.33 -14.68 -0.26
N LEU A 17 4.25 -14.76 -1.24
CA LEU A 17 4.04 -14.40 -2.64
C LEU A 17 2.94 -15.19 -3.36
N THR A 18 2.52 -16.34 -2.82
CA THR A 18 1.40 -17.14 -3.33
C THR A 18 0.03 -16.63 -2.89
N ASP A 19 -0.02 -15.74 -1.89
CA ASP A 19 -1.22 -15.10 -1.39
C ASP A 19 -1.11 -13.58 -1.57
N ARG A 20 -1.93 -13.04 -2.46
CA ARG A 20 -1.93 -11.61 -2.80
C ARG A 20 -2.37 -10.74 -1.62
N ALA A 21 -3.35 -11.20 -0.83
CA ALA A 21 -3.84 -10.45 0.32
C ALA A 21 -2.74 -10.38 1.39
N ALA A 22 -2.17 -11.53 1.76
CA ALA A 22 -1.08 -11.58 2.72
C ALA A 22 0.17 -10.81 2.24
N THR A 23 0.47 -10.84 0.94
CA THR A 23 1.58 -10.07 0.37
C THR A 23 1.33 -8.57 0.50
N ALA A 24 0.12 -8.10 0.18
CA ALA A 24 -0.24 -6.69 0.34
C ALA A 24 -0.18 -6.24 1.80
N ALA A 25 -0.65 -7.06 2.75
CA ALA A 25 -0.51 -6.77 4.18
C ALA A 25 0.96 -6.60 4.58
N ALA A 26 1.81 -7.57 4.22
CA ALA A 26 3.23 -7.54 4.55
C ALA A 26 3.97 -6.33 3.96
N ILE A 27 3.58 -5.89 2.75
CA ILE A 27 4.06 -4.66 2.15
C ILE A 27 3.62 -3.44 2.98
N GLY A 28 2.33 -3.35 3.34
CA GLY A 28 1.80 -2.25 4.14
C GLY A 28 2.51 -2.10 5.49
N ASP A 29 2.77 -3.20 6.18
CA ASP A 29 3.50 -3.24 7.45
C ASP A 29 4.96 -2.80 7.29
N THR A 30 5.62 -3.29 6.22
CA THR A 30 7.00 -2.93 5.93
C THR A 30 7.12 -1.44 5.63
N LEU A 31 6.20 -0.87 4.85
CA LEU A 31 6.22 0.55 4.52
C LEU A 31 5.93 1.43 5.75
N GLY A 32 4.97 1.03 6.60
CA GLY A 32 4.64 1.77 7.82
C GLY A 32 5.78 1.81 8.84
N THR A 33 6.69 0.83 8.81
CA THR A 33 7.84 0.74 9.74
C THR A 33 9.14 1.32 9.15
N SER A 34 9.38 1.12 7.85
CA SER A 34 10.63 1.50 7.19
C SER A 34 10.62 2.88 6.53
N MET A 35 9.45 3.43 6.21
CA MET A 35 9.30 4.76 5.63
C MET A 35 8.85 5.77 6.69
N GLY A 36 9.74 6.69 7.05
CA GLY A 36 9.37 7.86 7.85
C GLY A 36 8.50 8.86 7.07
N GLY A 37 7.76 9.70 7.80
CA GLY A 37 6.95 10.79 7.25
C GLY A 37 5.55 10.36 6.76
N SER A 38 4.78 11.34 6.26
CA SER A 38 3.38 11.14 5.85
C SER A 38 3.23 10.13 4.70
N SER A 39 4.19 10.09 3.77
CA SER A 39 4.16 9.14 2.66
C SER A 39 4.25 7.68 3.08
N GLY A 40 4.99 7.36 4.15
CA GLY A 40 5.06 5.99 4.68
C GLY A 40 3.74 5.53 5.26
N VAL A 41 3.10 6.40 6.05
CA VAL A 41 1.77 6.16 6.62
C VAL A 41 0.72 6.00 5.53
N LEU A 42 0.70 6.88 4.54
CA LEU A 42 -0.30 6.83 3.45
C LEU A 42 -0.15 5.58 2.58
N LEU A 43 1.08 5.16 2.27
CA LEU A 43 1.31 3.92 1.54
C LEU A 43 0.99 2.67 2.38
N SER A 44 1.24 2.72 3.69
CA SER A 44 0.84 1.66 4.61
C SER A 44 -0.68 1.49 4.60
N ILE A 45 -1.43 2.60 4.76
CA ILE A 45 -2.90 2.63 4.67
C ILE A 45 -3.39 2.06 3.34
N PHE A 46 -2.78 2.47 2.22
CA PHE A 46 -3.14 1.99 0.88
C PHE A 46 -3.05 0.47 0.79
N PHE A 47 -1.91 -0.12 1.17
CA PHE A 47 -1.68 -1.55 1.04
C PHE A 47 -2.48 -2.38 2.06
N THR A 48 -2.71 -1.86 3.26
CA THR A 48 -3.59 -2.49 4.26
C THR A 48 -5.04 -2.57 3.76
N ALA A 49 -5.56 -1.51 3.14
CA ALA A 49 -6.91 -1.52 2.57
C ALA A 49 -7.02 -2.41 1.33
N ALA A 50 -6.00 -2.41 0.46
CA ALA A 50 -5.92 -3.33 -0.66
C ALA A 50 -5.89 -4.79 -0.20
N SER A 51 -5.13 -5.11 0.85
CA SER A 51 -5.10 -6.44 1.48
C SER A 51 -6.48 -6.90 1.93
N GLN A 52 -7.23 -6.05 2.61
CA GLN A 52 -8.58 -6.40 3.08
C GLN A 52 -9.52 -6.71 1.91
N SER A 53 -9.45 -5.90 0.84
CA SER A 53 -10.25 -6.11 -0.37
C SER A 53 -9.87 -7.41 -1.09
N LEU A 54 -8.57 -7.71 -1.21
CA LEU A 54 -8.09 -8.99 -1.76
C LEU A 54 -8.54 -10.18 -0.91
N GLY A 55 -8.53 -10.04 0.43
CA GLY A 55 -8.93 -11.09 1.36
C GLY A 55 -10.40 -11.50 1.24
N VAL A 56 -11.26 -10.62 0.71
CA VAL A 56 -12.67 -10.93 0.39
C VAL A 56 -12.89 -11.34 -1.06
N GLY A 57 -11.81 -11.61 -1.81
CA GLY A 57 -11.86 -12.11 -3.18
C GLY A 57 -12.01 -11.03 -4.26
N ALA A 58 -11.77 -9.75 -3.94
CA ALA A 58 -11.84 -8.70 -4.95
C ALA A 58 -10.74 -8.87 -6.01
N PRO A 59 -11.02 -8.55 -7.28
CA PRO A 59 -10.00 -8.42 -8.31
C PRO A 59 -8.94 -7.39 -7.92
N LEU A 60 -7.70 -7.57 -8.39
CA LEU A 60 -6.58 -6.70 -8.04
C LEU A 60 -6.87 -5.22 -8.29
N GLY A 61 -7.48 -4.87 -9.43
CA GLY A 61 -7.84 -3.49 -9.74
C GLY A 61 -8.78 -2.86 -8.70
N ASN A 62 -9.81 -3.59 -8.28
CA ASN A 62 -10.75 -3.13 -7.26
C ASN A 62 -10.08 -2.98 -5.90
N ALA A 63 -9.15 -3.88 -5.56
CA ALA A 63 -8.40 -3.79 -4.32
C ALA A 63 -7.46 -2.58 -4.29
N LEU A 64 -6.77 -2.28 -5.39
CA LEU A 64 -5.92 -1.08 -5.50
C LEU A 64 -6.76 0.20 -5.43
N LEU A 65 -7.96 0.21 -6.02
CA LEU A 65 -8.89 1.33 -5.89
C LEU A 65 -9.39 1.51 -4.45
N ALA A 66 -9.67 0.42 -3.73
CA ALA A 66 -10.00 0.49 -2.30
C ALA A 66 -8.84 1.04 -1.46
N GLY A 67 -7.60 0.68 -1.81
CA GLY A 67 -6.39 1.28 -1.25
C GLY A 67 -6.31 2.78 -1.50
N LEU A 68 -6.53 3.20 -2.74
CA LEU A 68 -6.49 4.59 -3.15
C LEU A 68 -7.55 5.43 -2.43
N ASP A 69 -8.78 4.91 -2.31
CA ASP A 69 -9.87 5.57 -1.58
C ASP A 69 -9.52 5.83 -0.12
N ARG A 70 -8.91 4.85 0.56
CA ARG A 70 -8.45 5.07 1.95
C ARG A 70 -7.30 6.06 2.02
N MET A 71 -6.33 5.97 1.11
CA MET A 71 -5.22 6.90 1.05
C MET A 71 -5.68 8.35 0.83
N THR A 72 -6.62 8.59 -0.10
CA THR A 72 -7.16 9.92 -0.37
C THR A 72 -8.02 10.42 0.79
N PHE A 73 -8.81 9.55 1.42
CA PHE A 73 -9.61 9.90 2.60
C PHE A 73 -8.73 10.40 3.77
N TYR A 74 -7.63 9.71 4.08
CA TYR A 74 -6.75 10.10 5.17
C TYR A 74 -5.73 11.19 4.78
N GLY A 75 -5.27 11.20 3.54
CA GLY A 75 -4.29 12.16 3.03
C GLY A 75 -4.89 13.50 2.60
N GLY A 76 -6.20 13.55 2.33
CA GLY A 76 -6.93 14.74 1.89
C GLY A 76 -6.67 15.18 0.45
N ALA A 77 -5.77 14.51 -0.26
CA ALA A 77 -5.37 14.84 -1.63
C ALA A 77 -6.46 14.49 -2.64
N LYS A 78 -6.65 15.38 -3.61
CA LYS A 78 -7.53 15.23 -4.76
C LYS A 78 -6.70 15.22 -6.05
N VAL A 79 -7.33 14.77 -7.12
CA VAL A 79 -6.77 14.91 -8.47
C VAL A 79 -6.56 16.41 -8.76
N GLY A 80 -5.34 16.78 -9.14
CA GLY A 80 -4.87 18.15 -9.35
C GLY A 80 -3.96 18.69 -8.25
N ASP A 81 -3.86 18.01 -7.09
CA ASP A 81 -3.09 18.51 -5.94
C ASP A 81 -1.57 18.27 -6.06
N ARG A 82 -1.10 17.71 -7.19
CA ARG A 82 0.31 17.41 -7.49
C ARG A 82 0.90 16.38 -6.52
N THR A 83 0.15 15.31 -6.30
CA THR A 83 0.53 14.17 -5.47
C THR A 83 0.55 12.89 -6.29
N MET A 84 0.90 11.76 -5.66
CA MET A 84 0.84 10.46 -6.33
C MET A 84 -0.58 10.01 -6.72
N VAL A 85 -1.63 10.70 -6.24
CA VAL A 85 -3.03 10.45 -6.64
C VAL A 85 -3.29 10.86 -8.09
N ASP A 86 -2.42 11.68 -8.69
CA ASP A 86 -2.58 12.21 -10.05
C ASP A 86 -2.12 11.28 -11.16
N ALA A 87 -1.40 10.20 -10.83
CA ALA A 87 -0.78 9.28 -11.76
C ALA A 87 -1.56 7.96 -11.85
#